data_AF-X1EL69-F1
#
_entry.id   AF-X1EL69-F1
#
_cell.length_a   1.000
_cell.length_b   1.000
_cell.length_c   1.000
_cell.angle_alpha   90.00
_cell.angle_beta   90.00
_cell.angle_gamma   90.00
#
_symmetry.space_group_name_H-M   'P 1'
#
loop_
_entity.id
_entity.type
_entity.pdbx_description
1 polymer ?
#
loop_
_entity_poly.entity_id
_entity_poly.type
_entity_poly.pdbx_seq_one_letter_code
_entity_poly.pdbx_strand_id
1 'polypeptide(L)'
;TMIEFATSIYIMDAGPSQAMEKTSRIFGLSQTAQNALRTRVHGPREGGATFLAIFSTKSGVNTQLLTLTLGPIELWSFSTTADDAIIRNRLYKQIGPREARRLLATLFPSGTITKLVDERLSIIRDAEKGLIDEEARVSVVDEILHDIMDAYSKDPNIKSLPTRS
;
A
#
# COMPACT_ATOMS: atom_id res chain seq x y z
N THR A 1 21.31 -8.44 -25.86
CA THR A 1 20.26 -9.23 -25.14
C THR A 1 18.90 -8.54 -25.28
N MET A 2 17.77 -9.16 -24.91
CA MET A 2 16.42 -8.53 -24.97
C MET A 2 16.33 -7.13 -24.35
N ILE A 3 17.20 -6.84 -23.37
CA ILE A 3 17.30 -5.54 -22.69
C ILE A 3 17.65 -4.39 -23.64
N GLU A 4 18.44 -4.64 -24.69
CA GLU A 4 18.89 -3.60 -25.65
C GLU A 4 17.74 -3.05 -26.52
N PHE A 5 16.61 -3.76 -26.59
CA PHE A 5 15.43 -3.33 -27.34
C PHE A 5 14.39 -2.60 -26.48
N ALA A 6 14.63 -2.47 -25.16
CA ALA A 6 13.70 -1.80 -24.27
C ALA A 6 13.70 -0.29 -24.53
N THR A 7 12.55 0.26 -24.91
CA THR A 7 12.35 1.71 -25.05
C THR A 7 12.04 2.39 -23.72
N SER A 8 11.62 1.63 -22.71
CA SER A 8 11.24 2.12 -21.40
C SER A 8 11.67 1.12 -20.33
N ILE A 9 12.42 1.60 -19.34
CA ILE A 9 12.92 0.81 -18.21
C ILE A 9 12.46 1.49 -16.92
N TYR A 10 11.90 0.69 -16.02
CA TYR A 10 11.40 1.14 -14.72
C TYR A 10 12.15 0.41 -13.60
N ILE A 11 12.87 1.17 -12.77
CA ILE A 11 13.62 0.65 -11.62
C ILE A 11 12.89 1.12 -10.35
N MET A 12 12.10 0.20 -9.81
CA MET A 12 11.15 0.47 -8.72
C MET A 12 11.76 0.36 -7.32
N ASP A 13 12.93 -0.28 -7.20
CA ASP A 13 13.66 -0.40 -5.96
C ASP A 13 15.16 -0.35 -6.23
N ALA A 14 15.91 0.24 -5.30
CA ALA A 14 17.36 0.30 -5.39
C ALA A 14 17.99 -1.08 -5.12
N GLY A 15 17.36 -1.89 -4.28
CA GLY A 15 17.90 -3.16 -3.82
C GLY A 15 19.24 -2.97 -3.06
N PRO A 16 19.97 -4.07 -2.80
CA PRO A 16 21.28 -4.01 -2.15
C PRO A 16 22.32 -3.31 -3.03
N SER A 17 23.37 -2.75 -2.44
CA SER A 17 24.43 -2.01 -3.16
C SER A 17 25.01 -2.77 -4.37
N GLN A 18 25.13 -4.09 -4.29
CA GLN A 18 25.61 -4.91 -5.41
C GLN A 18 24.63 -4.95 -6.59
N ALA A 19 23.31 -4.96 -6.33
CA ALA A 19 22.29 -4.90 -7.37
C ALA A 19 22.34 -3.54 -8.06
N MET A 20 22.52 -2.47 -7.30
CA MET A 20 22.65 -1.12 -7.84
C MET A 20 23.81 -0.96 -8.82
N GLU A 21 25.00 -1.46 -8.46
CA GLU A 21 26.15 -1.40 -9.36
C GLU A 21 25.93 -2.17 -10.66
N LYS A 22 25.31 -3.36 -10.57
CA LYS A 22 24.97 -4.15 -11.76
C LYS A 22 23.97 -3.40 -12.64
N THR A 23 22.87 -2.90 -12.06
CA THR A 23 21.87 -2.09 -12.76
C THR A 23 22.49 -0.87 -13.41
N SER A 24 23.40 -0.18 -12.70
CA SER A 24 24.07 1.00 -13.22
C SER A 24 24.95 0.70 -14.43
N ARG A 25 25.66 -0.44 -14.41
CA ARG A 25 26.47 -0.90 -15.55
C ARG A 25 25.61 -1.34 -16.73
N ILE A 26 24.50 -2.05 -16.47
CA ILE A 26 23.61 -2.57 -17.53
C ILE A 26 22.90 -1.42 -18.25
N PHE A 27 22.39 -0.43 -17.51
CA PHE A 27 21.57 0.64 -18.06
C PHE A 27 22.31 1.97 -18.25
N GLY A 28 23.63 2.01 -18.02
CA GLY A 28 24.45 3.20 -18.21
C GLY A 28 24.05 4.38 -17.31
N LEU A 29 23.68 4.11 -16.05
CA LEU A 29 23.22 5.15 -15.13
C LEU A 29 24.33 6.16 -14.79
N SER A 30 24.05 7.44 -14.98
CA SER A 30 24.92 8.53 -14.53
C SER A 30 25.07 8.55 -13.01
N GLN A 31 26.14 9.19 -12.50
CA GLN A 31 26.36 9.31 -11.06
C GLN A 31 25.17 9.96 -10.34
N THR A 32 24.52 10.94 -10.98
CA THR A 32 23.31 11.59 -10.45
C THR A 32 22.13 10.62 -10.39
N ALA A 33 21.93 9.80 -11.43
CA ALA A 33 20.87 8.78 -11.44
C ALA A 33 21.11 7.69 -10.39
N GLN A 34 22.37 7.30 -10.17
CA GLN A 34 22.73 6.38 -9.09
C GLN A 34 22.44 6.95 -7.71
N ASN A 35 22.75 8.24 -7.50
CA ASN A 35 22.45 8.91 -6.23
C ASN A 35 20.93 9.06 -6.01
N ALA A 36 20.19 9.44 -7.05
CA ALA A 36 18.73 9.49 -7.03
C ALA A 36 18.11 8.12 -6.73
N LEU A 37 18.63 7.05 -7.34
CA LEU A 37 18.21 5.68 -7.06
C LEU A 37 18.46 5.31 -5.59
N ARG A 38 19.58 5.72 -4.98
CA ARG A 38 19.87 5.45 -3.54
C ARG A 38 18.98 6.22 -2.58
N THR A 39 18.69 7.48 -2.90
CA THR A 39 18.16 8.44 -1.91
C THR A 39 16.68 8.73 -2.07
N ARG A 40 16.13 8.52 -3.28
CA ARG A 40 14.75 8.91 -3.62
C ARG A 40 13.87 7.74 -4.02
N VAL A 41 14.43 6.68 -4.58
CA VAL A 41 13.62 5.52 -4.99
C VAL A 41 13.23 4.71 -3.76
N HIS A 42 11.95 4.39 -3.66
CA HIS A 42 11.39 3.59 -2.58
C HIS A 42 10.14 2.87 -3.05
N GLY A 43 9.87 1.72 -2.43
CA GLY A 43 8.62 1.00 -2.59
C GLY A 43 7.38 1.81 -2.14
N PRO A 44 6.18 1.24 -2.29
CA PRO A 44 4.92 1.91 -1.96
C PRO A 44 4.88 2.46 -0.53
N ARG A 45 4.57 3.75 -0.41
CA ARG A 45 4.31 4.46 0.86
C ARG A 45 3.05 5.32 0.71
N GLU A 46 2.62 5.95 1.80
CA GLU A 46 1.47 6.88 1.81
C GLU A 46 1.60 8.01 0.77
N GLY A 47 2.83 8.45 0.48
CA GLY A 47 3.13 9.44 -0.57
C GLY A 47 3.32 8.87 -1.99
N GLY A 48 3.01 7.59 -2.22
CA GLY A 48 3.24 6.88 -3.48
C GLY A 48 4.53 6.06 -3.50
N ALA A 49 4.88 5.53 -4.68
CA ALA A 49 6.13 4.83 -4.94
C ALA A 49 6.98 5.66 -5.92
N THR A 50 8.14 6.13 -5.47
CA THR A 50 9.06 6.87 -6.34
C THR A 50 10.03 5.88 -6.98
N PHE A 51 10.17 5.95 -8.30
CA PHE A 51 11.00 5.04 -9.10
C PHE A 51 11.80 5.81 -10.15
N LEU A 52 12.89 5.19 -10.62
CA LEU A 52 13.68 5.73 -11.70
C LEU A 52 13.16 5.18 -13.03
N ALA A 53 12.80 6.08 -13.95
CA ALA A 53 12.37 5.75 -15.30
C ALA A 53 13.41 6.19 -16.32
N ILE A 54 13.73 5.31 -17.27
CA ILE A 54 14.64 5.58 -18.38
C ILE A 54 13.87 5.38 -19.67
N PHE A 55 13.83 6.41 -20.51
CA PHE A 55 13.14 6.40 -21.79
C PHE A 55 14.13 6.60 -22.93
N SER A 56 14.26 5.60 -23.80
CA SER A 56 15.02 5.70 -25.05
C SER A 56 14.11 6.25 -26.14
N THR A 57 14.33 7.50 -26.50
CA THR A 57 13.56 8.22 -27.53
C THR A 57 14.41 8.48 -28.77
N LYS A 58 13.77 8.89 -29.88
CA LYS A 58 14.51 9.33 -31.09
C LYS A 58 15.46 10.49 -30.83
N SER A 59 15.18 11.30 -29.80
CA SER A 59 15.98 12.46 -29.41
C SER A 59 17.04 12.16 -28.34
N GLY A 60 17.17 10.89 -27.92
CA GLY A 60 18.11 10.45 -26.90
C GLY A 60 17.46 9.79 -25.69
N VAL A 61 18.28 9.51 -24.69
CA VAL A 61 17.87 8.83 -23.45
C VAL A 61 17.49 9.87 -22.40
N ASN A 62 16.29 9.74 -21.83
CA ASN A 62 15.81 10.58 -20.74
C ASN A 62 15.69 9.76 -19.46
N THR A 63 16.35 10.22 -18.40
CA THR A 63 16.29 9.59 -17.07
C THR A 63 15.57 10.51 -16.10
N GLN A 64 14.48 10.04 -15.50
CA GLN A 64 13.60 10.84 -14.63
C GLN A 64 13.23 10.07 -13.37
N LEU A 65 13.00 10.79 -12.27
CA LEU A 65 12.29 10.27 -11.11
C LEU A 65 10.80 10.51 -11.31
N LEU A 66 10.02 9.45 -11.23
CA LEU A 66 8.57 9.51 -11.29
C LEU A 66 8.00 8.94 -9.99
N THR A 67 6.91 9.53 -9.52
CA THR A 67 6.21 9.04 -8.33
C THR A 67 4.83 8.55 -8.74
N LEU A 68 4.61 7.25 -8.62
CA LEU A 68 3.29 6.66 -8.78
C LEU A 68 2.50 6.90 -7.51
N THR A 69 1.54 7.81 -7.57
CA THR A 69 0.58 8.04 -6.49
C THR A 69 -0.67 7.22 -6.79
N LEU A 70 -0.95 6.22 -5.97
CA LEU A 70 -2.23 5.52 -5.99
C LEU A 70 -3.18 6.26 -5.05
N GLY A 71 -4.39 6.53 -5.52
CA GLY A 71 -5.42 7.07 -4.65
C GLY A 71 -5.85 6.06 -3.57
N PRO A 72 -6.37 6.49 -2.41
CA PRO A 72 -6.86 5.58 -1.38
C PRO A 72 -7.85 4.51 -1.88
N ILE A 73 -8.72 4.87 -2.83
CA ILE A 73 -9.66 3.92 -3.48
C ILE A 73 -8.92 2.83 -4.26
N GLU A 74 -7.83 3.20 -4.94
CA GLU A 74 -7.00 2.27 -5.71
C GLU A 74 -6.20 1.37 -4.79
N LEU A 75 -5.61 1.93 -3.73
CA LEU A 75 -4.91 1.15 -2.71
C LEU A 75 -5.82 0.05 -2.13
N TRP A 76 -7.08 0.38 -1.81
CA TRP A 76 -8.06 -0.60 -1.36
C TRP A 76 -8.46 -1.62 -2.43
N SER A 77 -8.43 -1.24 -3.71
CA SER A 77 -8.69 -2.19 -4.81
C SER A 77 -7.54 -3.16 -5.03
N PHE A 78 -6.30 -2.75 -4.73
CA PHE A 78 -5.09 -3.54 -4.95
C PHE A 78 -4.54 -4.21 -3.69
N SER A 79 -5.07 -3.92 -2.49
CA SER A 79 -4.63 -4.60 -1.28
C SER A 79 -4.87 -6.12 -1.37
N THR A 80 -3.81 -6.87 -1.07
CA THR A 80 -3.77 -8.34 -1.04
C THR A 80 -3.64 -8.90 0.37
N THR A 81 -3.62 -8.06 1.41
CA THR A 81 -3.55 -8.50 2.80
C THR A 81 -4.81 -9.30 3.16
N ALA A 82 -4.66 -10.39 3.93
CA ALA A 82 -5.77 -11.27 4.29
C ALA A 82 -6.91 -10.51 5.00
N ASP A 83 -6.59 -9.73 6.04
CA ASP A 83 -7.59 -8.97 6.81
C ASP A 83 -8.30 -7.91 5.94
N ASP A 84 -7.52 -7.17 5.12
CA ASP A 84 -8.05 -6.18 4.19
C ASP A 84 -9.03 -6.83 3.19
N ALA A 85 -8.66 -7.99 2.64
CA ALA A 85 -9.50 -8.72 1.69
C ALA A 85 -10.79 -9.23 2.36
N ILE A 86 -10.72 -9.72 3.60
CA ILE A 86 -11.89 -10.19 4.36
C ILE A 86 -12.88 -9.05 4.57
N ILE A 87 -12.44 -7.92 5.15
CA ILE A 87 -13.32 -6.77 5.41
C ILE A 87 -13.89 -6.24 4.10
N ARG A 88 -13.04 -6.01 3.10
CA ARG A 88 -13.46 -5.49 1.79
C ARG A 88 -14.52 -6.39 1.15
N ASN A 89 -14.31 -7.71 1.12
CA ASN A 89 -15.24 -8.65 0.51
C ASN A 89 -16.56 -8.74 1.28
N ARG A 90 -16.54 -8.61 2.61
CA ARG A 90 -17.76 -8.57 3.42
C ARG A 90 -18.54 -7.28 3.18
N LEU A 91 -17.87 -6.13 3.15
CA LEU A 91 -18.50 -4.85 2.80
C LEU A 91 -19.04 -4.84 1.36
N TYR A 92 -18.36 -5.49 0.41
CA TYR A 92 -18.84 -5.62 -0.97
C TYR A 92 -20.22 -6.29 -1.03
N LYS A 93 -20.46 -7.30 -0.18
CA LYS A 93 -21.74 -7.99 -0.11
C LYS A 93 -22.85 -7.15 0.52
N GLN A 94 -22.50 -6.21 1.41
CA GLN A 94 -23.47 -5.43 2.17
C GLN A 94 -23.85 -4.10 1.51
N ILE A 95 -22.86 -3.32 1.05
CA ILE A 95 -23.07 -1.95 0.53
C ILE A 95 -22.59 -1.78 -0.92
N GLY A 96 -22.05 -2.84 -1.52
CA GLY A 96 -21.57 -2.86 -2.90
C GLY A 96 -20.12 -2.40 -3.07
N PRO A 97 -19.43 -2.82 -4.15
CA PRO A 97 -17.98 -2.61 -4.29
C PRO A 97 -17.51 -1.17 -4.42
N ARG A 98 -18.33 -0.30 -5.02
CA ARG A 98 -17.99 1.12 -5.18
C ARG A 98 -18.03 1.84 -3.84
N GLU A 99 -19.11 1.63 -3.10
CA GLU A 99 -19.35 2.32 -1.84
C GLU A 99 -18.45 1.80 -0.72
N ALA A 100 -18.22 0.48 -0.66
CA ALA A 100 -17.26 -0.12 0.26
C ALA A 100 -15.85 0.47 0.09
N ARG A 101 -15.36 0.61 -1.15
CA ARG A 101 -14.04 1.23 -1.40
C ARG A 101 -14.02 2.70 -1.02
N ARG A 102 -15.10 3.46 -1.28
CA ARG A 102 -15.20 4.86 -0.87
C ARG A 102 -15.14 5.00 0.65
N LEU A 103 -15.90 4.19 1.38
CA LEU A 103 -15.94 4.18 2.84
C LEU A 103 -14.58 3.80 3.42
N LEU A 104 -14.00 2.69 2.96
CA LEU A 104 -12.70 2.21 3.41
C LEU A 104 -11.57 3.20 3.09
N ALA A 105 -11.60 3.83 1.91
CA ALA A 105 -10.65 4.87 1.52
C ALA A 105 -10.76 6.13 2.40
N THR A 106 -11.96 6.43 2.90
CA THR A 106 -12.20 7.58 3.77
C THR A 106 -11.73 7.29 5.19
N LEU A 107 -12.05 6.11 5.73
CA LEU A 107 -11.68 5.69 7.08
C LEU A 107 -10.19 5.33 7.20
N PHE A 108 -9.63 4.73 6.15
CA PHE A 108 -8.27 4.21 6.10
C PHE A 108 -7.58 4.65 4.80
N PRO A 109 -7.15 5.92 4.70
CA PRO A 109 -6.51 6.46 3.50
C PRO A 109 -5.24 5.71 3.09
N SER A 110 -4.57 5.04 4.03
CA SER A 110 -3.39 4.21 3.78
C SER A 110 -3.67 2.93 3.00
N GLY A 111 -4.94 2.58 2.75
CA GLY A 111 -5.31 1.41 1.95
C GLY A 111 -5.21 0.07 2.69
N THR A 112 -5.11 0.11 4.02
CA THR A 112 -5.04 -1.10 4.86
C THR A 112 -5.59 -0.83 6.26
N ILE A 113 -6.20 -1.86 6.86
CA ILE A 113 -6.65 -1.89 8.26
C ILE A 113 -5.64 -2.56 9.20
N THR A 114 -4.55 -3.12 8.69
CA THR A 114 -3.60 -3.94 9.47
C THR A 114 -3.14 -3.24 10.75
N LYS A 115 -2.85 -1.94 10.69
CA LYS A 115 -2.46 -1.15 11.88
C LYS A 115 -3.51 -1.18 12.99
N LEU A 116 -4.79 -1.07 12.65
CA LEU A 116 -5.89 -1.10 13.62
C LEU A 116 -6.10 -2.50 14.19
N VAL A 117 -5.94 -3.54 13.35
CA VAL A 117 -5.99 -4.94 13.80
C VAL A 117 -4.87 -5.21 14.79
N ASP A 118 -3.64 -4.83 14.46
CA ASP A 118 -2.47 -5.01 15.33
C ASP A 118 -2.61 -4.25 16.66
N GLU A 119 -3.14 -3.03 16.63
CA GLU A 119 -3.42 -2.23 17.82
C GLU A 119 -4.45 -2.92 18.74
N ARG A 120 -5.58 -3.38 18.19
CA ARG A 120 -6.61 -4.09 18.97
C ARG A 120 -6.10 -5.42 19.53
N LEU A 121 -5.33 -6.16 18.73
CA LEU A 121 -4.68 -7.39 19.16
C LEU A 121 -3.69 -7.14 20.30
N SER A 122 -2.92 -6.05 20.26
CA SER A 122 -2.01 -5.68 21.35
C SER A 122 -2.76 -5.40 22.65
N ILE A 123 -3.90 -4.71 22.60
CA ILE A 123 -4.73 -4.43 23.78
C ILE A 123 -5.23 -5.74 24.43
N ILE A 124 -5.69 -6.69 23.61
CA ILE A 124 -6.18 -8.00 24.10
C ILE A 124 -5.05 -8.79 24.77
N ARG A 125 -3.84 -8.78 24.18
CA ARG A 125 -2.66 -9.42 24.78
C ARG A 125 -2.34 -8.91 26.17
N ASP A 126 -2.36 -7.58 26.32
CA ASP A 126 -2.02 -6.92 27.57
C ASP A 126 -3.08 -7.21 28.65
N ALA A 127 -4.35 -7.35 28.25
CA ALA A 127 -5.45 -7.70 29.14
C ALA A 127 -5.45 -9.19 29.57
N GLU A 128 -5.22 -10.11 28.65
CA GLU A 128 -5.40 -11.56 28.89
C GLU A 128 -4.11 -12.31 29.28
N LYS A 129 -2.94 -11.66 29.22
CA LYS A 129 -1.61 -12.27 29.50
C LYS A 129 -1.40 -13.63 28.79
N GLY A 130 -2.02 -13.81 27.62
CA GLY A 130 -2.04 -15.04 26.84
C GLY A 130 -1.37 -14.92 25.47
N LEU A 131 -1.28 -16.04 24.75
CA LEU A 131 -0.90 -16.06 23.34
C LEU A 131 -2.09 -15.61 22.49
N ILE A 132 -1.85 -14.76 21.48
CA ILE A 132 -2.86 -14.52 20.43
C ILE A 132 -2.92 -15.78 19.58
N ASP A 133 -4.11 -16.33 19.43
CA ASP A 133 -4.40 -17.33 18.40
C ASP A 133 -5.10 -16.70 17.18
N GLU A 134 -5.29 -17.51 16.14
CA GLU A 134 -6.03 -17.09 14.94
C GLU A 134 -7.49 -16.73 15.24
N GLU A 135 -8.10 -17.29 16.29
CA GLU A 135 -9.50 -17.01 16.66
C GLU A 135 -9.66 -15.58 17.17
N ALA A 136 -8.74 -15.10 17.99
CA ALA A 136 -8.70 -13.71 18.45
C ALA A 136 -8.58 -12.73 17.28
N ARG A 137 -7.75 -13.04 16.26
CA ARG A 137 -7.63 -12.21 15.05
C ARG A 137 -8.93 -12.14 14.27
N VAL A 138 -9.59 -13.28 14.06
CA VAL A 138 -10.90 -13.33 13.39
C VAL A 138 -11.95 -12.52 14.15
N SER A 139 -11.99 -12.63 15.48
CA SER A 139 -12.91 -11.85 16.32
C SER A 139 -12.70 -10.35 16.16
N VAL A 140 -11.43 -9.89 16.21
CA VAL A 140 -11.09 -8.47 16.03
C VAL A 140 -11.52 -7.95 14.66
N VAL A 141 -11.31 -8.72 13.59
CA VAL A 141 -11.73 -8.35 12.23
C VAL A 141 -13.26 -8.22 12.14
N ASP A 142 -13.99 -9.13 12.78
CA ASP A 142 -15.45 -9.14 12.80
C ASP A 142 -16.02 -7.97 13.60
N GLU A 143 -15.39 -7.61 14.72
CA GLU A 143 -15.72 -6.41 15.49
C GLU A 143 -15.46 -5.13 14.70
N ILE A 144 -14.31 -5.00 14.03
CA ILE A 144 -14.00 -3.84 13.19
C ILE A 144 -15.05 -3.69 12.09
N LEU A 145 -15.44 -4.79 11.44
CA LEU A 145 -16.49 -4.76 10.43
C LEU A 145 -17.82 -4.26 11.01
N HIS A 146 -18.20 -4.76 12.20
CA HIS A 146 -19.41 -4.31 12.87
C HIS A 146 -19.36 -2.81 13.20
N ASP A 147 -18.24 -2.33 13.73
CA ASP A 147 -18.04 -0.91 14.04
C ASP A 147 -18.13 -0.05 12.76
N ILE A 148 -17.54 -0.49 11.65
CA ILE A 148 -17.64 0.21 10.35
C ILE A 148 -19.10 0.28 9.89
N MET A 149 -19.85 -0.81 10.00
CA MET A 149 -21.23 -0.88 9.53
C MET A 149 -22.20 -0.09 10.41
N ASP A 150 -22.04 -0.17 11.74
CA ASP A 150 -22.82 0.65 12.68
C ASP A 150 -22.58 2.14 12.41
N ALA A 151 -21.31 2.53 12.26
CA ALA A 151 -20.95 3.91 12.00
C ALA A 151 -21.44 4.39 10.61
N TYR A 152 -21.37 3.54 9.57
CA TYR A 152 -21.93 3.81 8.25
C TYR A 152 -23.46 3.99 8.27
N SER A 153 -24.17 3.20 9.07
CA SER A 153 -25.63 3.30 9.19
C SER A 153 -26.07 4.62 9.83
N LYS A 154 -25.23 5.20 10.70
CA LYS A 154 -25.46 6.48 11.37
C LYS A 154 -25.09 7.67 10.48
N ASP A 155 -23.93 7.60 9.82
CA ASP A 155 -23.46 8.60 8.88
C ASP A 155 -22.73 7.96 7.69
N PRO A 156 -23.35 7.96 6.50
CA PRO A 156 -22.69 7.47 5.28
C PRO A 156 -21.41 8.23 4.92
N ASN A 157 -21.21 9.46 5.41
CA ASN A 157 -20.03 10.30 5.13
C ASN A 157 -19.02 10.33 6.27
N ILE A 158 -19.06 9.33 7.16
CA ILE A 158 -18.14 9.22 8.28
C ILE A 158 -16.67 9.30 7.85
N LYS A 159 -15.88 10.08 8.62
CA LYS A 159 -14.46 10.33 8.35
C LYS A 159 -13.50 9.60 9.28
N SER A 160 -13.99 9.07 10.39
CA SER A 160 -13.20 8.35 11.39
C SER A 160 -14.10 7.42 12.19
N LEU A 161 -13.59 6.25 12.56
CA LEU A 161 -14.31 5.40 13.52
C LEU A 161 -14.30 6.04 14.91
N PRO A 162 -15.39 5.92 15.68
CA PRO A 162 -15.40 6.36 17.06
C PRO A 162 -14.36 5.58 17.86
N THR A 163 -13.49 6.29 18.59
CA THR A 163 -12.53 5.68 19.51
C THR A 163 -13.32 5.03 20.64
N ARG A 164 -13.22 3.70 20.79
CA ARG A 164 -13.71 3.04 22.01
C ARG A 164 -12.75 3.39 23.14
N SER A 165 -13.20 4.29 24.02
CA SER A 165 -12.58 4.62 25.31
C SER A 165 -12.75 3.50 26.32
#